data_AF-A0A4R2IBG6-F1
#
_entry.id   AF-A0A4R2IBG6-F1
#
_cell.length_a   1.000
_cell.length_b   1.000
_cell.length_c   1.000
_cell.angle_alpha   90.00
_cell.angle_beta   90.00
_cell.angle_gamma   90.00
#
_symmetry.space_group_name_H-M   'P 1'
#
loop_
_entity.id
_entity.type
_entity.pdbx_description
1 polymer ?
#
loop_
_entity_poly.entity_id
_entity_poly.type
_entity_poly.pdbx_seq_one_letter_code
_entity_poly.pdbx_strand_id
1 'polypeptide(L)'
;MQRSLEIRELLVAISRLPEGRRTRRDVWYESQKEHWIGWLFHYNSAGAYGRKITSGRDAKFVYNHVVCPGLLTYLAAAAGVSPTRVRQARRIENSEGSLMARVGAIRQLLPWELVQDALLKNGFVRMTD
;
A
#
# COMPACT_ATOMS: atom_id res chain seq x y z
N MET A 1 -20.40 3.36 -9.00
CA MET A 1 -19.14 3.90 -8.43
C MET A 1 -18.80 3.08 -7.20
N GLN A 2 -17.61 2.49 -7.12
CA GLN A 2 -17.18 1.79 -5.90
C GLN A 2 -16.84 2.84 -4.84
N ARG A 3 -17.33 2.66 -3.60
CA ARG A 3 -17.05 3.53 -2.45
C ARG A 3 -15.55 3.77 -2.30
N SER A 4 -15.13 4.99 -1.96
CA SER A 4 -13.73 5.25 -1.61
C SER A 4 -13.46 4.78 -0.18
N LEU A 5 -12.35 4.07 0.03
CA LEU A 5 -11.92 3.67 1.37
C LEU A 5 -11.24 4.83 2.08
N GLU A 6 -11.56 5.02 3.35
CA GLU A 6 -10.85 5.97 4.20
C GLU A 6 -9.46 5.44 4.60
N ILE A 7 -8.52 6.34 4.93
CA ILE A 7 -7.18 5.95 5.41
C ILE A 7 -7.27 5.02 6.62
N ARG A 8 -8.22 5.26 7.53
CA ARG A 8 -8.44 4.42 8.72
C ARG A 8 -8.87 3.00 8.34
N GLU A 9 -9.69 2.85 7.32
CA GLU A 9 -10.12 1.53 6.83
C GLU A 9 -8.95 0.79 6.18
N LEU A 10 -8.11 1.48 5.41
CA LEU A 10 -6.89 0.89 4.85
C LEU A 10 -5.93 0.44 5.95
N LEU A 11 -5.74 1.25 7.01
CA LEU A 11 -4.90 0.89 8.15
C LEU A 11 -5.41 -0.39 8.85
N VAL A 12 -6.72 -0.48 9.10
CA VAL A 12 -7.35 -1.67 9.70
C VAL A 12 -7.26 -2.88 8.76
N ALA A 13 -7.41 -2.67 7.46
CA ALA A 13 -7.25 -3.76 6.49
C ALA A 13 -5.81 -4.30 6.50
N ILE A 14 -4.82 -3.40 6.46
CA ILE A 14 -3.40 -3.78 6.47
C ILE A 14 -3.02 -4.49 7.77
N SER A 15 -3.56 -4.10 8.93
CA SER A 15 -3.26 -4.79 10.19
C SER A 15 -3.75 -6.24 10.21
N ARG A 16 -4.78 -6.57 9.42
CA ARG A 16 -5.32 -7.93 9.24
C ARG A 16 -4.60 -8.76 8.18
N LEU A 17 -3.83 -8.13 7.30
CA LEU A 17 -3.07 -8.83 6.26
C LEU A 17 -2.00 -9.75 6.88
N PRO A 18 -1.64 -10.86 6.21
CA PRO A 18 -0.53 -11.70 6.64
C PRO A 18 0.78 -10.92 6.66
N GLU A 19 1.69 -11.31 7.54
CA GLU A 19 3.01 -10.69 7.64
C GLU A 19 3.80 -10.87 6.32
N GLY A 20 4.52 -9.83 5.92
CA GLY A 20 5.39 -9.90 4.74
C GLY A 20 6.66 -10.69 5.03
N ARG A 21 7.47 -10.94 3.99
CA ARG A 21 8.86 -11.40 4.19
C ARG A 21 9.60 -10.34 5.01
N ARG A 22 10.24 -10.77 6.11
CA ARG A 22 11.07 -9.89 6.92
C ARG A 22 12.32 -9.44 6.15
N THR A 23 12.69 -8.18 6.26
CA THR A 23 13.90 -7.63 5.65
C THR A 23 14.92 -7.27 6.73
N ARG A 24 16.13 -7.86 6.65
CA ARG A 24 17.27 -7.49 7.51
C ARG A 24 18.04 -6.31 6.90
N ARG A 25 17.39 -5.16 6.77
CA ARG A 25 18.05 -3.91 6.31
C ARG A 25 18.18 -2.97 7.51
N ASP A 26 19.14 -2.04 7.47
CA ASP A 26 19.30 -0.94 8.43
C ASP A 26 18.18 0.12 8.28
N VAL A 27 16.93 -0.32 8.37
CA VAL A 27 15.74 0.53 8.30
C VAL A 27 14.86 0.22 9.52
N TRP A 28 14.06 1.20 9.94
CA TRP A 28 13.29 1.12 11.20
C TRP A 28 12.20 0.03 11.24
N TYR A 29 11.92 -0.64 10.11
CA TYR A 29 10.88 -1.66 9.98
C TYR A 29 11.48 -3.02 9.65
N GLU A 30 10.92 -4.08 10.23
CA GLU A 30 11.29 -5.47 9.95
C GLU A 30 10.50 -6.06 8.77
N SER A 31 9.37 -5.44 8.39
CA SER A 31 8.53 -5.92 7.29
C SER A 31 7.82 -4.80 6.52
N GLN A 32 7.33 -5.13 5.32
CA GLN A 32 6.52 -4.19 4.54
C GLN A 32 5.15 -3.90 5.17
N LYS A 33 4.61 -4.81 6.00
CA LYS A 33 3.38 -4.56 6.75
C LYS A 33 3.62 -3.49 7.80
N GLU A 34 4.68 -3.64 8.58
CA GLU A 34 5.08 -2.69 9.62
C GLU A 34 5.39 -1.32 9.01
N HIS A 35 6.09 -1.31 7.88
CA HIS A 35 6.37 -0.09 7.14
C HIS A 35 5.07 0.62 6.70
N TRP A 36 4.08 -0.09 6.16
CA TRP A 36 2.77 0.49 5.86
C TRP A 36 2.10 1.08 7.10
N ILE A 37 2.06 0.31 8.19
CA ILE A 37 1.39 0.72 9.43
C ILE A 37 2.03 1.99 9.99
N GLY A 38 3.35 2.04 10.14
CA GLY A 38 4.01 3.25 10.65
C GLY A 38 3.86 4.43 9.69
N TRP A 39 3.92 4.22 8.37
CA TRP A 39 3.71 5.30 7.40
C TRP A 39 2.30 5.89 7.46
N LEU A 40 1.27 5.04 7.61
CA LEU A 40 -0.13 5.45 7.73
C LEU A 40 -0.47 6.03 9.10
N PHE A 41 0.10 5.49 10.19
CA PHE A 41 -0.08 6.00 11.54
C PHE A 41 0.36 7.46 11.63
N HIS A 42 1.48 7.79 11.00
CA HIS A 42 1.97 9.16 10.90
C HIS A 42 1.24 10.03 9.87
N TYR A 43 0.34 9.48 9.04
CA TYR A 43 -0.32 10.22 7.97
C TYR A 43 -1.42 11.15 8.45
N ASN A 44 -2.00 10.87 9.63
CA ASN A 44 -2.87 11.79 10.36
C ASN A 44 -2.09 12.76 11.26
N SER A 45 -0.76 12.81 11.11
CA SER A 45 0.14 13.75 11.78
C SER A 45 1.04 14.42 10.73
N ALA A 46 1.91 15.36 11.14
CA ALA A 46 2.93 15.87 10.25
C ALA A 46 3.88 14.75 9.73
N GLY A 47 4.05 13.67 10.50
CA GLY A 47 4.96 12.56 10.19
C GLY A 47 6.42 12.99 10.04
N ALA A 48 7.28 12.08 9.58
CA ALA A 48 8.72 12.34 9.40
C ALA A 48 9.07 13.42 8.34
N TYR A 49 8.06 13.92 7.61
CA TYR A 49 8.22 14.85 6.49
C TYR A 49 7.42 16.16 6.64
N GLY A 50 6.92 16.49 7.83
CA GLY A 50 6.33 17.81 8.10
C GLY A 50 5.02 18.12 7.33
N ARG A 51 4.16 17.13 7.10
CA ARG A 51 2.96 17.25 6.26
C ARG A 51 1.90 18.17 6.88
N LYS A 52 1.25 19.00 6.06
CA LYS A 52 0.01 19.68 6.43
C LYS A 52 -1.13 18.66 6.52
N ILE A 53 -1.83 18.61 7.67
CA ILE A 53 -3.07 17.84 7.84
C ILE A 53 -4.14 18.56 7.03
N THR A 54 -4.60 17.93 5.96
CA THR A 54 -5.66 18.46 5.08
C THR A 54 -6.75 17.41 4.96
N SER A 55 -8.01 17.82 5.09
CA SER A 55 -9.17 16.99 4.79
C SER A 55 -9.15 16.50 3.32
N GLY A 56 -9.81 15.38 3.03
CA GLY A 56 -9.97 14.85 1.66
C GLY A 56 -8.89 13.91 1.14
N ARG A 57 -8.03 13.36 2.02
CA ARG A 57 -7.07 12.29 1.65
C ARG A 57 -7.64 10.94 2.03
N ASP A 58 -8.02 10.15 1.04
CA ASP A 58 -8.55 8.80 1.19
C ASP A 58 -7.43 7.74 0.98
N ALA A 59 -7.80 6.46 1.05
CA ALA A 59 -6.89 5.35 0.82
C ALA A 59 -6.28 5.37 -0.60
N LYS A 60 -7.07 5.80 -1.60
CA LYS A 60 -6.60 5.97 -2.98
C LYS A 60 -5.50 7.02 -3.06
N PHE A 61 -5.68 8.14 -2.38
CA PHE A 61 -4.70 9.22 -2.31
C PHE A 61 -3.37 8.68 -1.77
N VAL A 62 -3.37 8.02 -0.61
CA VAL A 62 -2.13 7.53 0.01
C VAL A 62 -1.44 6.45 -0.84
N TYR A 63 -2.22 5.55 -1.47
CA TYR A 63 -1.70 4.57 -2.42
C TYR A 63 -0.97 5.24 -3.60
N ASN A 64 -1.53 6.34 -4.12
CA ASN A 64 -0.94 7.08 -5.23
C ASN A 64 0.25 7.96 -4.84
N HIS A 65 0.47 8.21 -3.54
CA HIS A 65 1.55 9.08 -3.05
C HIS A 65 2.70 8.34 -2.36
N VAL A 66 2.58 7.04 -2.10
CA VAL A 66 3.68 6.27 -1.52
C VAL A 66 4.83 6.09 -2.52
N VAL A 67 6.07 6.44 -2.14
CA VAL A 67 7.24 6.33 -3.02
C VAL A 67 8.11 5.15 -2.60
N CYS A 68 7.47 3.99 -2.45
CA CYS A 68 8.15 2.75 -2.11
C CYS A 68 7.59 1.60 -2.96
N PRO A 69 8.34 1.08 -3.94
CA PRO A 69 7.92 -0.06 -4.76
C PRO A 69 7.48 -1.28 -3.94
N GLY A 70 8.25 -1.64 -2.91
CA GLY A 70 7.96 -2.80 -2.06
C GLY A 70 6.66 -2.67 -1.26
N LEU A 71 6.24 -1.45 -0.91
CA LEU A 71 4.95 -1.23 -0.24
C LEU A 71 3.79 -1.55 -1.18
N LEU A 72 3.88 -1.13 -2.44
CA LEU A 72 2.86 -1.40 -3.46
C LEU A 72 2.76 -2.90 -3.78
N THR A 73 3.89 -3.57 -4.00
CA THR A 73 3.90 -5.00 -4.33
C THR A 73 3.46 -5.88 -3.16
N TYR A 74 3.86 -5.53 -1.92
CA TYR A 74 3.38 -6.20 -0.72
C TYR A 74 1.87 -6.07 -0.58
N LEU A 75 1.32 -4.86 -0.65
CA LEU A 75 -0.11 -4.62 -0.42
C LEU A 75 -0.96 -5.42 -1.40
N ALA A 76 -0.61 -5.38 -2.70
CA ALA A 76 -1.32 -6.15 -3.72
C ALA A 76 -1.22 -7.66 -3.50
N ALA A 77 -0.02 -8.17 -3.17
CA ALA A 77 0.18 -9.59 -2.92
C ALA A 77 -0.64 -10.08 -1.72
N ALA A 78 -0.54 -9.36 -0.60
CA ALA A 78 -1.21 -9.70 0.65
C ALA A 78 -2.74 -9.54 0.54
N ALA A 79 -3.23 -8.57 -0.24
CA ALA A 79 -4.64 -8.39 -0.53
C ALA A 79 -5.24 -9.50 -1.42
N GLY A 80 -4.42 -10.38 -2.00
CA GLY A 80 -4.87 -11.47 -2.87
C GLY A 80 -5.00 -11.11 -4.35
N VAL A 81 -4.30 -10.08 -4.83
CA VAL A 81 -4.22 -9.80 -6.27
C VAL A 81 -3.51 -10.95 -6.99
N SER A 82 -3.94 -11.24 -8.23
CA SER A 82 -3.41 -12.33 -9.07
C SER A 82 -1.88 -12.50 -8.96
N PRO A 83 -1.38 -13.72 -8.66
CA PRO A 83 0.05 -13.99 -8.54
C PRO A 83 0.85 -13.60 -9.78
N THR A 84 0.27 -13.69 -10.98
CA THR A 84 0.95 -13.31 -12.23
C THR A 84 1.24 -11.81 -12.28
N ARG A 85 0.25 -10.96 -11.94
CA ARG A 85 0.45 -9.50 -11.87
C ARG A 85 1.42 -9.14 -10.76
N VAL A 86 1.34 -9.79 -9.61
CA VAL A 86 2.28 -9.57 -8.50
C VAL A 86 3.72 -9.92 -8.90
N ARG A 87 3.94 -11.05 -9.60
CA ARG A 87 5.27 -11.41 -10.11
C ARG A 87 5.83 -10.39 -11.09
N GLN A 88 4.99 -9.87 -12.01
CA GLN A 88 5.39 -8.80 -12.92
C GLN A 88 5.74 -7.51 -12.16
N ALA A 89 4.94 -7.12 -11.18
CA ALA A 89 5.20 -5.95 -10.34
C ALA A 89 6.50 -6.07 -9.54
N ARG A 90 6.82 -7.28 -9.03
CA ARG A 90 8.10 -7.56 -8.36
C ARG A 90 9.31 -7.46 -9.30
N ARG A 91 9.15 -7.78 -10.59
CA ARG A 91 10.24 -7.54 -11.57
C ARG A 91 10.50 -6.05 -11.74
N ILE A 92 9.44 -5.23 -11.80
CA ILE A 92 9.55 -3.77 -11.87
C ILE A 92 10.14 -3.20 -10.57
N GLU A 93 9.74 -3.72 -9.41
CA GLU A 93 10.31 -3.34 -8.10
C GLU A 93 11.83 -3.48 -8.08
N ASN A 94 12.35 -4.57 -8.66
CA ASN A 94 13.78 -4.90 -8.70
C ASN A 94 14.51 -4.40 -9.97
N SER A 95 13.82 -3.69 -10.87
CA SER A 95 14.47 -3.15 -12.06
C SER A 95 15.33 -1.94 -11.72
N GLU A 96 16.17 -1.53 -12.66
CA GLU A 96 16.89 -0.27 -12.58
C GLU A 96 15.95 0.94 -12.73
N GLY A 97 16.48 2.13 -12.42
CA GLY A 97 15.77 3.40 -12.54
C GLY A 97 15.32 4.01 -11.21
N SER A 98 14.77 5.23 -11.31
CA SER A 98 14.35 6.00 -10.14
C SER A 98 13.19 5.33 -9.39
N LEU A 99 13.08 5.60 -8.09
CA LEU A 99 11.94 5.12 -7.29
C LEU A 99 10.61 5.58 -7.88
N MET A 100 10.55 6.83 -8.37
CA MET A 100 9.35 7.41 -8.99
C MET A 100 8.93 6.64 -10.26
N ALA A 101 9.89 6.33 -11.14
CA ALA A 101 9.61 5.56 -12.35
C ALA A 101 9.06 4.17 -12.01
N ARG A 102 9.69 3.49 -11.04
CA ARG A 102 9.26 2.15 -10.60
C ARG A 102 7.87 2.15 -9.97
N VAL A 103 7.57 3.08 -9.04
CA VAL A 103 6.22 3.14 -8.45
C VAL A 103 5.16 3.52 -9.48
N GLY A 104 5.48 4.39 -10.45
CA GLY A 104 4.60 4.73 -11.56
C GLY A 104 4.25 3.50 -12.39
N ALA A 105 5.27 2.75 -12.83
CA ALA A 105 5.07 1.51 -13.60
C ALA A 105 4.31 0.43 -12.82
N ILE A 106 4.58 0.28 -11.51
CA ILE A 106 3.85 -0.65 -10.66
C ILE A 106 2.37 -0.27 -10.57
N ARG A 107 2.02 1.02 -10.42
CA ARG A 107 0.61 1.47 -10.35
C ARG A 107 -0.16 1.25 -11.66
N GLN A 108 0.51 1.32 -12.80
CA GLN A 108 -0.13 0.99 -14.08
C GLN A 108 -0.55 -0.48 -14.13
N LEU A 109 0.27 -1.37 -13.56
CA LEU A 109 -0.02 -2.79 -13.49
C LEU A 109 -0.99 -3.16 -12.34
N LEU A 110 -0.90 -2.42 -11.25
CA LEU A 110 -1.65 -2.60 -10.01
C LEU A 110 -2.37 -1.28 -9.68
N PRO A 111 -3.43 -0.91 -10.40
CA PRO A 111 -4.19 0.30 -10.08
C PRO A 111 -4.88 0.15 -8.72
N TRP A 112 -5.16 1.27 -8.06
CA TRP A 112 -5.79 1.27 -6.74
C TRP A 112 -7.09 0.45 -6.71
N GLU A 113 -7.93 0.59 -7.74
CA GLU A 113 -9.22 -0.07 -7.85
C GLU A 113 -9.07 -1.61 -7.80
N LEU A 114 -8.01 -2.14 -8.40
CA LEU A 114 -7.71 -3.58 -8.36
C LEU A 114 -7.34 -4.04 -6.94
N VAL A 115 -6.52 -3.25 -6.24
CA VAL A 115 -6.08 -3.56 -4.87
C VAL A 115 -7.24 -3.41 -3.89
N GLN A 116 -8.05 -2.35 -4.03
CA GLN A 116 -9.24 -2.11 -3.25
C GLN A 116 -10.25 -3.26 -3.40
N ASP A 117 -10.50 -3.67 -4.63
CA ASP A 117 -11.41 -4.79 -4.90
C ASP A 117 -10.92 -6.10 -4.27
N ALA A 118 -9.61 -6.37 -4.32
CA ALA A 118 -9.02 -7.53 -3.66
C ALA A 118 -9.14 -7.46 -2.12
N LEU A 119 -8.93 -6.29 -1.52
CA LEU A 119 -9.11 -6.08 -0.07
C LEU A 119 -10.56 -6.31 0.38
N LEU A 120 -11.53 -5.87 -0.43
CA LEU A 120 -12.96 -6.06 -0.15
C LEU A 120 -13.38 -7.52 -0.33
N LYS A 121 -13.04 -8.14 -1.46
CA LYS A 121 -13.44 -9.53 -1.78
C LYS A 121 -12.88 -10.56 -0.81
N ASN A 122 -11.69 -10.30 -0.27
CA ASN A 122 -11.06 -11.17 0.73
C ASN A 122 -11.39 -10.78 2.19
N GLY A 123 -12.32 -9.84 2.41
CA GLY A 123 -12.87 -9.54 3.74
C GLY A 123 -11.94 -8.75 4.67
N PHE A 124 -10.88 -8.14 4.15
CA PHE A 124 -9.96 -7.35 4.98
C PHE A 124 -10.57 -6.02 5.42
N VAL A 125 -11.46 -5.46 4.59
CA VAL A 125 -12.29 -4.30 4.92
C VAL A 125 -13.69 -4.80 5.26
N ARG A 126 -14.22 -4.43 6.43
CA ARG A 126 -15.63 -4.69 6.74
C ARG A 126 -16.48 -3.64 6.04
N MET A 127 -17.54 -4.07 5.35
CA MET A 127 -18.63 -3.16 5.02
C MET A 127 -19.27 -2.76 6.35
N THR A 128 -19.13 -1.50 6.73
CA THR A 128 -20.02 -0.93 7.74
C THR A 128 -21.33 -0.68 7.01
N ASP A 129 -22.36 -1.45 7.38
CA ASP A 129 -23.75 -1.22 7.00
C ASP A 129 -24.23 0.15 7.49
#